data_AF-A0A968TS36-F1
#
_entry.id   AF-A0A968TS36-F1
#
_cell.length_a   1.000
_cell.length_b   1.000
_cell.length_c   1.000
_cell.angle_alpha   90.00
_cell.angle_beta   90.00
_cell.angle_gamma   90.00
#
_symmetry.space_group_name_H-M   'P 1'
#
loop_
_entity.id
_entity.type
_entity.pdbx_description
1 polymer ?
#
loop_
_entity_poly.entity_id
_entity_poly.type
_entity_poly.pdbx_seq_one_letter_code
_entity_poly.pdbx_strand_id
1 'polypeptide(L)' 'MQFHLLVDEIRHLSLPEKQEMRNLLDKFLIEERRTEIARNHEQSLEAHRRGELEFSNDPARLRQLLEG' A
#
# COMPACT_ATOMS: atom_id res chain seq x y z
N MET A 1 20.67 8.95 6.02
CA MET A 1 20.01 9.75 7.06
C MET A 1 19.34 8.81 8.05
N GLN A 2 19.54 8.99 9.35
CA GLN A 2 18.92 8.13 10.37
C GLN A 2 17.50 8.65 10.68
N PHE A 3 16.53 7.74 10.85
CA PHE A 3 15.12 8.12 11.04
C PHE A 3 14.91 9.10 12.21
N HIS A 4 15.65 8.91 13.31
CA HIS A 4 15.53 9.80 14.47
C HIS A 4 15.99 11.24 14.18
N LEU A 5 16.98 11.43 13.31
CA LEU A 5 17.45 12.77 12.91
C LEU A 5 16.39 13.48 12.06
N LEU A 6 15.76 12.76 11.12
CA LEU A 6 14.65 13.28 10.34
C LEU A 6 13.49 13.70 11.23
N VAL A 7 13.10 12.88 12.20
CA VAL A 7 12.02 13.21 13.15
C VAL A 7 12.37 14.46 13.96
N ASP A 8 13.64 14.62 14.35
CA ASP A 8 14.09 15.80 15.07
C ASP A 8 14.04 17.06 14.19
N GLU A 9 14.46 16.99 12.93
CA GLU A 9 14.31 18.09 11.97
C GLU A 9 12.84 18.52 11.78
N ILE A 10 11.94 17.56 11.63
CA ILE A 10 10.49 17.81 11.52
C ILE A 10 9.94 18.52 12.77
N ARG A 11 10.47 18.18 13.96
CA ARG A 11 10.04 18.82 15.21
C ARG A 11 10.34 20.31 15.22
N HIS A 12 11.43 20.74 14.59
CA HIS A 12 11.88 22.14 14.57
C HIS A 12 11.22 22.99 13.47
N LEU A 13 10.46 22.37 12.55
CA LEU A 13 9.69 23.10 11.55
C LEU A 13 8.64 24.03 12.19
N SER A 14 8.39 25.16 11.54
CA SER A 14 7.28 26.05 11.86
C SER A 14 5.93 25.35 11.64
N LEU A 15 4.85 25.91 12.20
CA LEU A 15 3.51 25.34 12.03
C LEU A 15 3.10 25.25 10.54
N PRO A 16 3.28 26.28 9.69
CA PRO A 16 2.96 26.17 8.26
C PRO A 16 3.76 25.09 7.55
N GLU A 17 5.05 24.94 7.84
CA GLU A 17 5.92 23.91 7.24
C GLU A 17 5.48 22.51 7.66
N LYS A 18 5.10 22.30 8.92
CA LYS A 18 4.52 21.03 9.39
C LYS A 18 3.21 20.71 8.68
N GLN A 19 2.38 21.73 8.43
CA GLN A 19 1.12 21.57 7.71
C GLN A 19 1.37 21.14 6.27
N GLU A 20 2.31 21.78 5.58
CA GLU A 20 2.67 21.44 4.21
C GLU A 20 3.32 20.06 4.11
N MET A 21 4.20 19.72 5.06
CA MET A 21 4.80 18.40 5.11
C MET A 21 3.75 17.30 5.27
N ARG A 22 2.73 17.51 6.11
CA ARG A 22 1.60 16.58 6.22
C ARG A 22 0.90 16.41 4.86
N ASN A 23 0.57 17.52 4.19
CA ASN A 23 -0.09 17.48 2.89
C ASN A 23 0.72 16.70 1.85
N LEU A 24 2.05 16.85 1.85
CA LEU A 24 2.95 16.14 0.95
C LEU A 24 3.03 14.65 1.29
N LEU A 25 3.19 14.30 2.56
CA LEU A 25 3.22 12.91 3.01
C LEU A 25 1.92 12.18 2.66
N ASP A 26 0.77 12.81 2.87
CA ASP A 26 -0.54 12.23 2.51
C ASP A 26 -0.62 11.92 1.01
N LYS A 27 -0.13 12.83 0.15
CA LYS A 27 -0.05 12.60 -1.31
C LYS A 27 0.86 11.44 -1.66
N PHE A 28 2.04 11.35 -1.04
CA PHE A 28 2.99 10.26 -1.31
C PHE A 28 2.42 8.91 -0.89
N LEU A 29 1.79 8.82 0.28
CA LEU A 29 1.13 7.60 0.74
C LEU A 29 0.02 7.14 -0.21
N ILE A 30 -0.75 8.09 -0.76
CA ILE A 30 -1.78 7.79 -1.77
C ILE A 30 -1.14 7.18 -3.02
N GLU A 31 -0.05 7.76 -3.52
CA GLU A 31 0.63 7.24 -4.72
C GLU A 31 1.28 5.87 -4.46
N GLU A 32 1.92 5.67 -3.31
CA GLU A 32 2.45 4.35 -2.92
C GLU A 32 1.36 3.28 -2.90
N ARG A 33 0.18 3.62 -2.33
CA ARG A 33 -0.98 2.73 -2.33
C ARG A 33 -1.50 2.44 -3.73
N ARG A 34 -1.49 3.43 -4.63
CA ARG A 34 -1.87 3.24 -6.04
C ARG A 34 -0.91 2.30 -6.75
N THR A 35 0.40 2.46 -6.53
CA THR A 35 1.41 1.54 -7.06
C THR A 35 1.22 0.12 -6.52
N GLU A 36 0.94 -0.03 -5.22
CA GLU A 36 0.65 -1.33 -4.62
C GLU A 36 -0.54 -2.01 -5.32
N ILE A 37 -1.65 -1.28 -5.50
CA ILE A 37 -2.86 -1.77 -6.18
C ILE A 37 -2.55 -2.18 -7.63
N ALA A 38 -1.82 -1.35 -8.38
CA ALA A 38 -1.46 -1.63 -9.77
C ALA A 38 -0.63 -2.92 -9.89
N ARG A 39 0.36 -3.09 -9.01
CA ARG A 39 1.17 -4.31 -8.95
C ARG A 39 0.33 -5.54 -8.61
N ASN A 40 -0.53 -5.44 -7.60
CA ASN A 40 -1.41 -6.56 -7.20
C ASN A 40 -2.37 -6.95 -8.34
N HIS A 41 -2.85 -5.96 -9.10
CA HIS A 41 -3.68 -6.19 -10.27
C HIS A 41 -2.92 -6.94 -11.37
N GLU A 42 -1.71 -6.51 -11.71
CA GLU A 42 -0.86 -7.17 -12.70
C GLU A 42 -0.54 -8.61 -12.31
N GLN A 43 -0.17 -8.84 -11.04
CA GLN A 43 0.07 -10.17 -10.49
C GLN A 43 -1.18 -11.06 -10.58
N SER A 44 -2.36 -10.51 -10.28
CA SER A 44 -3.62 -11.22 -10.39
C SER A 44 -3.95 -11.59 -11.83
N LEU A 45 -3.69 -10.69 -12.78
CA LEU A 45 -3.87 -10.98 -14.21
C LEU A 45 -2.92 -12.08 -14.69
N GLU A 46 -1.66 -12.08 -14.25
CA GLU A 46 -0.71 -13.14 -14.57
C GLU A 46 -1.15 -14.49 -14.01
N ALA A 47 -1.53 -14.55 -12.73
CA ALA A 47 -1.98 -15.77 -12.10
C ALA A 47 -3.28 -16.30 -12.76
N HIS A 48 -4.20 -15.41 -13.16
CA HIS A 48 -5.35 -15.78 -13.97
C HIS A 48 -4.93 -16.38 -15.32
N ARG A 49 -4.00 -15.74 -16.04
CA ARG A 49 -3.48 -16.24 -17.33
C ARG A 49 -2.80 -17.61 -17.19
N ARG A 50 -2.14 -17.87 -16.06
CA ARG A 50 -1.51 -19.17 -15.75
C ARG A 50 -2.48 -20.22 -15.21
N GLY A 51 -3.76 -19.86 -14.99
CA GLY A 51 -4.77 -20.76 -14.42
C GLY A 51 -4.58 -21.04 -12.93
N GLU A 52 -3.79 -20.22 -12.24
CA GLU A 52 -3.44 -20.37 -10.82
C GLU A 52 -4.50 -19.77 -9.89
N LEU A 53 -5.42 -18.96 -10.42
CA LEU A 53 -6.52 -18.37 -9.65
C LEU A 53 -7.79 -19.20 -9.76
N GLU A 54 -8.18 -19.81 -8.64
CA GLU A 54 -9.50 -20.41 -8.48
C GLU A 54 -10.46 -19.39 -7.87
N PHE A 55 -11.48 -18.98 -8.64
CA PHE A 55 -12.55 -18.13 -8.14
C PHE A 55 -13.71 -19.01 -7.67
N SER A 56 -14.17 -18.76 -6.45
CA SER A 56 -15.36 -19.41 -5.90
C SER A 56 -16.30 -18.36 -5.34
N ASN A 57 -17.59 -18.60 -5.50
CA ASN A 57 -18.65 -17.84 -4.83
C ASN A 57 -19.17 -18.57 -3.58
N ASP A 58 -18.59 -19.73 -3.23
CA ASP A 58 -18.88 -20.46 -1.99
C ASP A 58 -17.95 -19.99 -0.85
N PRO A 59 -18.49 -19.38 0.22
CA PRO A 59 -17.69 -18.93 1.36
C PRO A 59 -16.86 -20.03 2.03
N ALA A 60 -17.32 -21.29 2.02
CA ALA A 60 -16.57 -22.41 2.60
C ALA A 60 -15.33 -22.73 1.75
N ARG A 61 -15.48 -22.74 0.42
CA ARG A 61 -14.37 -22.91 -0.53
C ARG A 61 -13.39 -21.75 -0.48
N LEU A 62 -13.89 -20.51 -0.38
CA LEU A 62 -13.05 -19.32 -0.23
C LEU A 62 -12.19 -19.38 1.04
N ARG A 63 -12.74 -19.85 2.18
CA ARG A 63 -11.96 -20.04 3.41
C ARG A 63 -10.80 -21.02 3.22
N GLN A 64 -11.06 -22.16 2.58
CA GLN A 64 -10.02 -23.16 2.32
C GLN A 64 -8.89 -22.61 1.43
N LEU A 65 -9.21 -21.73 0.47
CA LEU A 65 -8.23 -21.10 -0.40
C LEU A 65 -7.38 -20.02 0.31
N LEU A 66 -7.87 -19.45 1.41
CA LEU A 66 -7.18 -18.40 2.18
C LEU A 66 -6.38 -18.94 3.37
N GLU A 67 -6.80 -20.07 3.94
CA GLU A 67 -6.20 -20.69 5.13
C GLU A 67 -5.22 -21.84 4.79
N GLY A 68 -5.09 -22.18 3.51
CA GLY A 68 -4.23 -23.26 2.99
C GLY A 68 -2.78 -22.87 2.76
#